data_AF-A0A4R0JN61-F1
#
_entry.id   AF-A0A4R0JN61-F1
#
_cell.length_a   1.000
_cell.length_b   1.000
_cell.length_c   1.000
_cell.angle_alpha   90.00
_cell.angle_beta   90.00
_cell.angle_gamma   90.00
#
_symmetry.space_group_name_H-M   'P 1'
#
loop_
_entity.id
_entity.type
_entity.pdbx_description
1 polymer ?
#
loop_
_entity_poly.entity_id
_entity_poly.type
_entity_poly.pdbx_seq_one_letter_code
_entity_poly.pdbx_strand_id
1 'polypeptide(L)'
;MPDTDDDQSVELVPDQREQGDDDTEAASERRAAQARAEADKFPTHDLAEELAEREDAEDEQALLDEEAEARNDRLELAAKDEQVLDEVRDRKNLLDATAETTRAMQLAYADEQARDVHRQYAANDKQRGLADRAHGRHELDEAAAHPDEVGSAGLAAEGRRFQNLATTEERRSTGEYRIAEQYEASARDHREEAREAQPNPSEAVRKAPEETPEAQLPQARRHVRGPGKVRNNKGKVVKPNRASEPDLEL
;
A
#
# COMPACT_ATOMS: atom_id res chain seq x y z
N MET A 1 -44.18 69.80 -52.14
CA MET A 1 -43.34 68.66 -51.73
C MET A 1 -43.66 67.58 -52.76
N PRO A 2 -42.67 67.23 -53.59
CA PRO A 2 -42.84 66.55 -54.88
C PRO A 2 -43.20 65.07 -54.65
N ASP A 3 -43.67 64.24 -55.57
CA ASP A 3 -44.15 64.29 -56.96
C ASP A 3 -44.57 62.80 -57.22
N THR A 4 -45.84 62.52 -57.58
CA THR A 4 -46.31 61.88 -58.84
C THR A 4 -45.57 60.62 -59.30
N ASP A 5 -46.15 59.54 -59.83
CA ASP A 5 -47.51 59.12 -60.17
C ASP A 5 -47.42 57.63 -60.59
N ASP A 6 -48.53 56.92 -60.40
CA ASP A 6 -49.16 55.96 -61.31
C ASP A 6 -48.43 54.70 -61.84
N ASP A 7 -49.00 53.57 -61.40
CA ASP A 7 -49.22 52.38 -62.23
C ASP A 7 -49.69 52.76 -63.65
N GLN A 8 -49.23 52.02 -64.67
CA GLN A 8 -50.04 51.40 -65.74
C GLN A 8 -49.24 51.24 -67.05
N SER A 9 -49.05 49.96 -67.40
CA SER A 9 -49.11 49.38 -68.74
C SER A 9 -48.95 50.31 -69.95
N VAL A 10 -47.87 50.10 -70.72
CA VAL A 10 -47.86 50.44 -72.15
C VAL A 10 -47.54 49.18 -72.95
N GLU A 11 -48.39 48.96 -73.94
CA GLU A 11 -48.55 47.81 -74.80
C GLU A 11 -47.28 47.45 -75.60
N LEU A 12 -47.03 46.15 -75.70
CA LEU A 12 -46.30 45.55 -76.81
C LEU A 12 -47.16 45.65 -78.08
N VAL A 13 -46.75 46.41 -79.10
CA VAL A 13 -46.64 45.96 -80.51
C VAL A 13 -45.86 46.97 -81.39
N PRO A 14 -45.43 46.64 -82.63
CA PRO A 14 -44.06 46.87 -83.08
C PRO A 14 -43.97 47.84 -84.28
N ASP A 15 -42.77 48.33 -84.60
CA ASP A 15 -42.26 48.36 -85.98
C ASP A 15 -40.90 49.09 -86.06
N GLN A 16 -39.90 48.35 -86.55
CA GLN A 16 -38.98 48.71 -87.65
C GLN A 16 -38.28 50.09 -87.57
N ARG A 17 -36.96 50.26 -87.70
CA ARG A 17 -35.92 49.48 -88.37
C ARG A 17 -34.57 50.21 -88.15
N GLU A 18 -33.50 49.43 -88.00
CA GLU A 18 -32.27 49.56 -88.81
C GLU A 18 -31.49 50.89 -88.77
N GLN A 19 -30.49 50.94 -87.89
CA GLN A 19 -29.20 51.63 -88.05
C GLN A 19 -28.28 50.96 -87.02
N GLY A 20 -27.53 49.92 -87.35
CA GLY A 20 -26.36 50.04 -88.22
C GLY A 20 -25.11 50.29 -87.37
N ASP A 21 -24.91 49.50 -86.30
CA ASP A 21 -23.64 49.46 -85.58
C ASP A 21 -22.69 48.58 -86.40
N ASP A 22 -21.92 49.24 -87.27
CA ASP A 22 -20.80 48.64 -88.00
C ASP A 22 -19.70 48.22 -87.02
N ASP A 23 -19.92 47.10 -86.32
CA ASP A 23 -18.89 46.30 -85.68
C ASP A 23 -18.02 45.66 -86.76
N THR A 24 -17.11 46.46 -87.32
CA THR A 24 -16.06 45.93 -88.17
C THR A 24 -15.26 44.88 -87.38
N GLU A 25 -15.09 43.68 -87.95
CA GLU A 25 -14.32 42.58 -87.33
C GLU A 25 -12.93 43.04 -86.82
N ALA A 26 -12.37 44.07 -87.46
CA ALA A 26 -11.11 44.72 -87.08
C ALA A 26 -11.12 45.45 -85.72
N ALA A 27 -12.28 45.88 -85.21
CA ALA A 27 -12.41 46.51 -83.89
C ALA A 27 -12.56 45.46 -82.78
N SER A 28 -13.32 44.40 -83.06
CA SER A 28 -13.44 43.19 -82.24
C SER A 28 -12.07 42.50 -82.07
N GLU A 29 -11.35 42.28 -83.17
CA GLU A 29 -10.00 41.70 -83.14
C GLU A 29 -9.01 42.59 -82.38
N ARG A 30 -9.09 43.92 -82.51
CA ARG A 30 -8.23 44.83 -81.75
C ARG A 30 -8.50 44.77 -80.25
N ARG A 31 -9.76 44.63 -79.84
CA ARG A 31 -10.14 44.51 -78.43
C ARG A 31 -9.73 43.14 -77.87
N ALA A 32 -9.87 42.07 -78.64
CA ALA A 32 -9.38 40.73 -78.28
C ALA A 32 -7.84 40.66 -78.22
N ALA A 33 -7.15 41.35 -79.13
CA ALA A 33 -5.70 41.46 -79.12
C ALA A 33 -5.19 42.29 -77.93
N GLN A 34 -5.88 43.37 -77.57
CA GLN A 34 -5.58 44.15 -76.37
C GLN A 34 -5.82 43.34 -75.09
N ALA A 35 -6.91 42.59 -75.00
CA ALA A 35 -7.19 41.71 -73.86
C ALA A 35 -6.14 40.59 -73.72
N ARG A 36 -5.67 40.01 -74.85
CA ARG A 36 -4.57 39.03 -74.85
C ARG A 36 -3.24 39.67 -74.44
N ALA A 37 -2.94 40.88 -74.90
CA ALA A 37 -1.73 41.61 -74.53
C ALA A 37 -1.73 42.12 -73.08
N GLU A 38 -2.90 42.35 -72.48
CA GLU A 38 -3.04 42.62 -71.05
C GLU A 38 -2.97 41.36 -70.18
N ALA A 39 -3.48 40.23 -70.67
CA ALA A 39 -3.35 38.94 -69.98
C ALA A 39 -1.89 38.45 -69.96
N ASP A 40 -1.12 38.68 -71.03
CA ASP A 40 0.33 38.37 -71.11
C ASP A 40 1.22 39.32 -70.28
N LYS A 41 0.67 40.42 -69.74
CA LYS A 41 1.44 41.40 -68.95
C LYS A 41 1.60 41.03 -67.48
N PHE A 42 0.82 40.07 -66.98
CA PHE A 42 0.96 39.54 -65.63
C PHE A 42 1.60 38.15 -65.72
N PRO A 43 2.87 37.97 -65.30
CA PRO A 43 3.46 36.65 -65.22
C PRO A 43 2.68 35.86 -64.17
N THR A 44 1.80 34.95 -64.60
CA THR A 44 1.09 34.03 -63.72
C THR A 44 2.02 32.97 -63.10
N HIS A 45 3.27 32.91 -63.57
CA HIS A 45 4.32 32.05 -63.06
C HIS A 45 4.74 32.44 -61.63
N ASP A 46 4.85 33.75 -61.34
CA ASP A 46 5.33 34.25 -60.04
C ASP A 46 4.33 33.95 -58.90
N LEU A 47 3.02 33.98 -59.19
CA LEU A 47 1.96 33.61 -58.22
C LEU A 47 1.86 32.08 -57.99
N ALA A 48 2.23 31.28 -58.99
CA ALA A 48 2.24 29.82 -58.86
C ALA A 48 3.47 29.33 -58.09
N GLU A 49 4.63 29.96 -58.28
CA GLU A 49 5.83 29.73 -57.46
C GLU A 49 5.62 30.17 -56.01
N GLU A 50 5.01 31.35 -55.77
CA GLU A 50 4.77 31.83 -54.41
C GLU A 50 3.72 30.98 -53.65
N LEU A 51 2.76 30.38 -54.35
CA LEU A 51 1.82 29.40 -53.77
C LEU A 51 2.49 28.04 -53.52
N ALA A 52 3.35 27.57 -54.42
CA ALA A 52 4.09 26.33 -54.23
C ALA A 52 5.11 26.43 -53.08
N GLU A 53 5.84 27.54 -52.97
CA GLU A 53 6.75 27.79 -51.84
C GLU A 53 6.00 27.87 -50.50
N ARG A 54 4.74 28.31 -50.53
CA ARG A 54 3.89 28.40 -49.34
C ARG A 54 3.31 27.04 -48.93
N GLU A 55 2.90 26.21 -49.88
CA GLU A 55 2.53 24.81 -49.63
C GLU A 55 3.74 24.01 -49.10
N ASP A 56 4.93 24.16 -49.71
CA ASP A 56 6.16 23.50 -49.25
C ASP A 56 6.53 23.95 -47.82
N ALA A 57 6.38 25.24 -47.50
CA ALA A 57 6.62 25.76 -46.15
C ALA A 57 5.59 25.29 -45.11
N GLU A 58 4.32 25.16 -45.50
CA GLU A 58 3.25 24.61 -44.65
C GLU A 58 3.44 23.11 -44.41
N ASP A 59 3.87 22.35 -45.42
CA ASP A 59 4.20 20.92 -45.31
C ASP A 59 5.45 20.69 -44.44
N GLU A 60 6.50 21.52 -44.58
CA GLU A 60 7.67 21.47 -43.68
C GLU A 60 7.28 21.79 -42.23
N GLN A 61 6.37 22.75 -42.01
CA GLN A 61 5.86 23.05 -40.67
C GLN A 61 5.05 21.90 -40.09
N ALA A 62 4.18 21.28 -40.88
CA ALA A 62 3.39 20.13 -40.46
C ALA A 62 4.27 18.93 -40.06
N LEU A 63 5.35 18.66 -40.80
CA LEU A 63 6.31 17.62 -40.46
C LEU A 63 7.06 17.91 -39.16
N LEU A 64 7.46 19.16 -38.92
CA LEU A 64 8.12 19.57 -37.67
C LEU A 64 7.17 19.48 -36.47
N ASP A 65 5.90 19.84 -36.67
CA ASP A 65 4.87 19.73 -35.63
C ASP A 65 4.57 18.25 -35.31
N GLU A 66 4.42 17.38 -36.31
CA GLU A 66 4.27 15.93 -36.09
C GLU A 66 5.49 15.32 -35.38
N GLU A 67 6.72 15.73 -35.73
CA GLU A 67 7.93 15.25 -35.06
C GLU A 67 8.01 15.74 -33.61
N ALA A 68 7.58 16.99 -33.35
CA ALA A 68 7.49 17.54 -32.01
C ALA A 68 6.43 16.83 -31.15
N GLU A 69 5.25 16.53 -31.71
CA GLU A 69 4.21 15.74 -31.07
C GLU A 69 4.70 14.32 -30.78
N ALA A 70 5.26 13.62 -31.76
CA ALA A 70 5.81 12.28 -31.58
C ALA A 70 6.93 12.23 -30.52
N ARG A 71 7.73 13.30 -30.41
CA ARG A 71 8.74 13.44 -29.37
C ARG A 71 8.12 13.65 -27.98
N ASN A 72 7.08 14.48 -27.88
CA ASN A 72 6.34 14.68 -26.63
C ASN A 72 5.65 13.40 -26.17
N ASP A 73 5.00 12.67 -27.08
CA ASP A 73 4.37 11.38 -26.78
C ASP A 73 5.39 10.38 -26.24
N ARG A 74 6.59 10.31 -26.82
CA ARG A 74 7.68 9.45 -26.32
C ARG A 74 8.16 9.87 -24.94
N LEU A 75 8.24 11.17 -24.66
CA LEU A 75 8.62 11.69 -23.35
C LEU A 75 7.54 11.40 -22.30
N GLU A 76 6.26 11.56 -22.65
CA GLU A 76 5.14 11.20 -21.77
C GLU A 76 5.12 9.69 -21.48
N LEU A 77 5.36 8.85 -22.48
CA LEU A 77 5.40 7.40 -22.30
C LEU A 77 6.58 7.01 -21.40
N ALA A 78 7.76 7.60 -21.61
CA ALA A 78 8.92 7.38 -20.76
C ALA A 78 8.68 7.85 -19.30
N ALA A 79 8.02 9.00 -19.11
CA ALA A 79 7.67 9.48 -17.78
C ALA A 79 6.66 8.56 -17.07
N LYS A 80 5.66 8.04 -17.80
CA LYS A 80 4.70 7.05 -17.29
C LYS A 80 5.41 5.74 -16.92
N ASP A 81 6.32 5.26 -17.75
CA ASP A 81 7.10 4.05 -17.47
C ASP A 81 7.99 4.22 -16.22
N GLU A 82 8.63 5.37 -16.05
CA GLU A 82 9.43 5.68 -14.86
C GLU A 82 8.56 5.73 -13.61
N GLN A 83 7.38 6.36 -13.68
CA GLN A 83 6.42 6.39 -12.59
C GLN A 83 5.97 4.98 -12.17
N VAL A 84 5.66 4.10 -13.13
CA VAL A 84 5.27 2.70 -12.86
C VAL A 84 6.42 1.94 -12.18
N LEU A 85 7.66 2.14 -12.61
CA LEU A 85 8.82 1.51 -11.98
C LEU A 85 9.00 1.96 -10.52
N ASP A 86 8.81 3.25 -10.25
CA ASP A 86 8.89 3.80 -8.89
C ASP A 86 7.75 3.29 -8.01
N GLU A 87 6.52 3.20 -8.53
CA GLU A 87 5.39 2.60 -7.80
C GLU A 87 5.64 1.12 -7.45
N VAL A 88 6.23 0.34 -8.37
CA VAL A 88 6.60 -1.06 -8.12
C VAL A 88 7.70 -1.16 -7.07
N ARG A 89 8.70 -0.27 -7.09
CA ARG A 89 9.76 -0.20 -6.06
C ARG A 89 9.18 0.15 -4.70
N ASP A 90 8.33 1.18 -4.62
CA ASP A 90 7.65 1.62 -3.40
C ASP A 90 6.81 0.47 -2.81
N ARG A 91 6.03 -0.22 -3.65
CA ARG A 91 5.22 -1.38 -3.23
C ARG A 91 6.09 -2.50 -2.67
N LYS A 92 7.20 -2.82 -3.33
CA LYS A 92 8.13 -3.86 -2.87
C LYS A 92 8.76 -3.48 -1.52
N ASN A 93 9.23 -2.24 -1.38
CA ASN A 93 9.80 -1.74 -0.12
C ASN A 93 8.79 -1.81 1.02
N LEU A 94 7.51 -1.49 0.75
CA LEU A 94 6.45 -1.60 1.74
C LEU A 94 6.18 -3.05 2.14
N LEU A 95 6.15 -3.98 1.18
CA LEU A 95 6.01 -5.41 1.47
C LEU A 95 7.17 -5.94 2.32
N ASP A 96 8.41 -5.58 1.96
CA ASP A 96 9.61 -5.97 2.71
C ASP A 96 9.55 -5.42 4.15
N ALA A 97 9.20 -4.15 4.34
CA ALA A 97 9.00 -3.53 5.65
C ALA A 97 7.88 -4.22 6.47
N THR A 98 6.76 -4.59 5.83
CA THR A 98 5.70 -5.35 6.53
C THR A 98 6.16 -6.75 6.94
N ALA A 99 7.03 -7.40 6.16
CA ALA A 99 7.60 -8.69 6.52
C ALA A 99 8.58 -8.57 7.69
N GLU A 100 9.42 -7.54 7.70
CA GLU A 100 10.36 -7.24 8.79
C GLU A 100 9.64 -6.94 10.10
N THR A 101 8.65 -6.04 10.09
CA THR A 101 7.83 -5.72 11.27
C THR A 101 7.11 -6.95 11.82
N THR A 102 6.54 -7.79 10.95
CA THR A 102 5.86 -9.02 11.36
C THR A 102 6.84 -10.01 12.00
N ARG A 103 8.04 -10.16 11.43
CA ARG A 103 9.08 -11.04 11.97
C ARG A 103 9.56 -10.55 13.33
N ALA A 104 9.82 -9.25 13.48
CA ALA A 104 10.23 -8.64 14.74
C ALA A 104 9.16 -8.85 15.83
N MET A 105 7.88 -8.65 15.51
CA MET A 105 6.78 -8.93 16.44
C MET A 105 6.68 -10.42 16.84
N GLN A 106 6.95 -11.35 15.91
CA GLN A 106 6.98 -12.78 16.23
C GLN A 106 8.13 -13.13 17.18
N LEU A 107 9.31 -12.54 16.98
CA LEU A 107 10.46 -12.72 17.87
C LEU A 107 10.18 -12.14 19.25
N ALA A 108 9.63 -10.93 19.33
CA ALA A 108 9.23 -10.32 20.60
C ALA A 108 8.27 -11.23 21.38
N TYR A 109 7.26 -11.78 20.70
CA TYR A 109 6.31 -12.70 21.31
C TYR A 109 6.98 -13.99 21.82
N ALA A 110 7.90 -14.56 21.06
CA ALA A 110 8.64 -15.75 21.48
C ALA A 110 9.49 -15.48 22.73
N ASP A 111 10.15 -14.33 22.79
CA ASP A 111 10.94 -13.91 23.96
C ASP A 111 10.06 -13.62 25.18
N GLU A 112 8.87 -13.06 25.00
CA GLU A 112 7.90 -12.89 26.10
C GLU A 112 7.46 -14.23 26.69
N GLN A 113 7.22 -15.23 25.84
CA GLN A 113 6.90 -16.59 26.32
C GLN A 113 8.07 -17.18 27.11
N ALA A 114 9.31 -17.04 26.61
CA ALA A 114 10.49 -17.51 27.31
C ALA A 114 10.67 -16.80 28.66
N ARG A 115 10.51 -15.47 28.70
CA ARG A 115 10.51 -14.68 29.94
C ARG A 115 9.52 -15.23 30.95
N ASP A 116 8.29 -15.49 30.53
CA ASP A 116 7.22 -15.92 31.43
C ASP A 116 7.49 -17.31 32.01
N VAL A 117 8.08 -18.22 31.21
CA VAL A 117 8.55 -19.54 31.69
C VAL A 117 9.64 -19.38 32.75
N HIS A 118 10.66 -18.56 32.50
CA HIS A 118 11.74 -18.34 33.47
C HIS A 118 11.25 -17.64 34.74
N ARG A 119 10.28 -16.71 34.65
CA ARG A 119 9.63 -16.12 35.83
C ARG A 119 8.88 -17.17 36.66
N GLN A 120 8.22 -18.13 36.02
CA GLN A 120 7.55 -19.23 36.71
C GLN A 120 8.56 -20.14 37.43
N TYR A 121 9.68 -20.49 36.78
CA TYR A 121 10.75 -21.25 37.43
C TYR A 121 11.34 -20.50 38.63
N ALA A 122 11.66 -19.21 38.47
CA ALA A 122 12.13 -18.37 39.56
C ALA A 122 11.15 -18.34 40.75
N ALA A 123 9.85 -18.23 40.48
CA ALA A 123 8.82 -18.24 41.52
C ALA A 123 8.75 -19.58 42.26
N ASN A 124 8.82 -20.70 41.53
CA ASN A 124 8.80 -22.03 42.11
C ASN A 124 10.04 -22.31 42.98
N ASP A 125 11.22 -21.95 42.49
CA ASP A 125 12.48 -22.10 43.24
C ASP A 125 12.47 -21.22 44.49
N LYS A 126 11.93 -20.00 44.41
CA LYS A 126 11.74 -19.14 45.58
C LYS A 126 10.81 -19.76 46.61
N GLN A 127 9.70 -20.37 46.20
CA GLN A 127 8.78 -21.05 47.12
C GLN A 127 9.45 -22.26 47.80
N ARG A 128 10.20 -23.08 47.03
CA ARG A 128 10.97 -24.20 47.59
C ARG A 128 12.00 -23.71 48.60
N GLY A 129 12.77 -22.68 48.26
CA GLY A 129 13.76 -22.10 49.16
C GLY A 129 13.16 -21.54 50.45
N LEU A 130 11.94 -20.97 50.40
CA LEU A 130 11.22 -20.53 51.59
C LEU A 130 10.78 -21.72 52.47
N ALA A 131 10.27 -22.78 51.85
CA ALA A 131 9.88 -23.99 52.56
C ALA A 131 11.08 -24.67 53.24
N ASP A 132 12.19 -24.86 52.52
CA ASP A 132 13.43 -25.43 53.05
C ASP A 132 14.00 -24.56 54.18
N ARG A 133 13.95 -23.22 54.03
CA ARG A 133 14.40 -22.30 55.08
C ARG A 133 13.56 -22.41 56.34
N ALA A 134 12.24 -22.51 56.19
CA ALA A 134 11.33 -22.67 57.33
C ALA A 134 11.56 -24.00 58.04
N HIS A 135 11.69 -25.10 57.28
CA HIS A 135 11.95 -26.42 57.82
C HIS A 135 13.29 -26.49 58.53
N GLY A 136 14.36 -25.97 57.91
CA GLY A 136 15.68 -25.98 58.52
C GLY A 136 15.78 -25.09 59.78
N ARG A 137 15.00 -24.01 59.85
CA ARG A 137 14.88 -23.22 61.10
C ARG A 137 14.17 -23.99 62.19
N HIS A 138 13.05 -24.64 61.86
CA HIS A 138 12.31 -25.46 62.81
C HIS A 138 13.20 -26.55 63.43
N GLU A 139 13.97 -27.29 62.63
CA GLU A 139 14.87 -28.33 63.14
C GLU A 139 16.00 -27.79 64.02
N LEU A 140 16.53 -26.60 63.69
CA LEU A 140 17.54 -25.94 64.52
C LEU A 140 16.96 -25.44 65.84
N ASP A 141 15.75 -24.89 65.81
CA ASP A 141 15.06 -24.40 66.99
C ASP A 141 14.70 -25.59 67.91
N GLU A 142 14.22 -26.71 67.36
CA GLU A 142 13.96 -27.95 68.09
C GLU A 142 15.24 -28.49 68.77
N ALA A 143 16.35 -28.56 68.01
CA ALA A 143 17.63 -29.00 68.54
C ALA A 143 18.19 -28.07 69.62
N ALA A 144 17.94 -26.76 69.51
CA ALA A 144 18.38 -25.76 70.49
C ALA A 144 17.53 -25.78 71.77
N ALA A 145 16.23 -26.10 71.65
CA ALA A 145 15.33 -26.25 72.79
C ALA A 145 15.63 -27.53 73.59
N HIS A 146 16.09 -28.58 72.92
CA HIS A 146 16.32 -29.91 73.50
C HIS A 146 17.76 -30.41 73.28
N PRO A 147 18.79 -29.73 73.81
CA PRO A 147 20.19 -30.01 73.46
C PRO A 147 20.68 -31.38 73.94
N ASP A 148 20.18 -31.86 75.08
CA ASP A 148 20.62 -33.10 75.70
C ASP A 148 19.85 -34.35 75.23
N GLU A 149 18.82 -34.18 74.38
CA GLU A 149 18.02 -35.29 73.88
C GLU A 149 18.78 -36.12 72.84
N VAL A 150 18.58 -37.44 72.87
CA VAL A 150 19.17 -38.35 71.90
C VAL A 150 18.60 -38.03 70.51
N GLY A 151 19.44 -37.48 69.64
CA GLY A 151 19.05 -37.07 68.27
C GLY A 151 19.12 -35.56 68.02
N SER A 152 19.32 -34.74 69.05
CA SER A 152 19.45 -33.27 68.94
C SER A 152 20.54 -32.84 67.95
N ALA A 153 21.70 -33.49 68.00
CA ALA A 153 22.80 -33.26 67.06
C ALA A 153 22.44 -33.61 65.60
N GLY A 154 21.56 -34.61 65.41
CA GLY A 154 21.03 -35.01 64.11
C GLY A 154 20.10 -33.94 63.54
N LEU A 155 19.13 -33.47 64.33
CA LEU A 155 18.24 -32.36 63.97
C LEU A 155 19.04 -31.09 63.64
N ALA A 156 20.07 -30.77 64.43
CA ALA A 156 20.92 -29.61 64.14
C ALA A 156 21.70 -29.76 62.82
N ALA A 157 22.10 -30.97 62.45
CA ALA A 157 22.76 -31.24 61.17
C ALA A 157 21.79 -31.16 59.99
N GLU A 158 20.58 -31.70 60.16
CA GLU A 158 19.50 -31.65 59.18
C GLU A 158 19.08 -30.19 58.92
N GLY A 159 18.92 -29.41 59.98
CA GLY A 159 18.52 -28.02 59.84
C GLY A 159 19.55 -27.17 59.11
N ARG A 160 20.85 -27.41 59.35
CA ARG A 160 21.93 -26.81 58.56
C ARG A 160 21.89 -27.25 57.08
N ARG A 161 21.56 -28.51 56.81
CA ARG A 161 21.43 -29.02 55.44
C ARG A 161 20.29 -28.30 54.70
N PHE A 162 19.12 -28.15 55.32
CA PHE A 162 18.00 -27.43 54.72
C PHE A 162 18.27 -25.94 54.56
N GLN A 163 19.01 -25.30 55.48
CA GLN A 163 19.49 -23.93 55.26
C GLN A 163 20.38 -23.83 54.02
N ASN A 164 21.30 -24.78 53.82
CA ASN A 164 22.15 -24.80 52.62
C ASN A 164 21.33 -25.02 51.33
N LEU A 165 20.33 -25.91 51.36
CA LEU A 165 19.42 -26.11 50.24
C LEU A 165 18.66 -24.81 49.92
N ALA A 166 18.09 -24.15 50.92
CA ALA A 166 17.40 -22.88 50.75
C ALA A 166 18.28 -21.79 50.11
N THR A 167 19.56 -21.70 50.49
CA THR A 167 20.50 -20.75 49.84
C THR A 167 20.80 -21.11 48.40
N THR A 168 20.79 -22.39 48.06
CA THR A 168 21.00 -22.88 46.69
C THR A 168 19.79 -22.55 45.82
N GLU A 169 18.57 -22.78 46.32
CA GLU A 169 17.34 -22.42 45.61
C GLU A 169 17.18 -20.90 45.46
N GLU A 170 17.59 -20.11 46.45
CA GLU A 170 17.62 -18.65 46.31
C GLU A 170 18.55 -18.22 45.16
N ARG A 171 19.77 -18.76 45.08
CA ARG A 171 20.68 -18.47 43.96
C ARG A 171 20.09 -18.87 42.60
N ARG A 172 19.46 -20.05 42.51
CA ARG A 172 18.77 -20.48 41.29
C ARG A 172 17.65 -19.51 40.90
N SER A 173 16.77 -19.16 41.85
CA SER A 173 15.68 -18.22 41.60
C SER A 173 16.18 -16.86 41.09
N THR A 174 17.30 -16.35 41.63
CA THR A 174 17.90 -15.10 41.12
C THR A 174 18.51 -15.26 39.74
N GLY A 175 19.07 -16.43 39.42
CA GLY A 175 19.56 -16.75 38.07
C GLY A 175 18.43 -16.78 37.05
N GLU A 176 17.35 -17.50 37.35
CA GLU A 176 16.15 -17.57 36.51
C GLU A 176 15.51 -16.19 36.29
N TYR A 177 15.47 -15.35 37.33
CA TYR A 177 14.96 -13.99 37.20
C TYR A 177 15.81 -13.12 36.26
N ARG A 178 17.14 -13.23 36.32
CA ARG A 178 18.04 -12.51 35.40
C ARG A 178 17.88 -12.97 33.95
N ILE A 179 17.70 -14.27 33.73
CA ILE A 179 17.43 -14.81 32.39
C ILE A 179 16.10 -14.23 31.86
N ALA A 180 15.06 -14.19 32.70
CA ALA A 180 13.80 -13.56 32.33
C ALA A 180 13.97 -12.06 31.98
N GLU A 181 14.77 -11.30 32.73
CA GLU A 181 15.06 -9.89 32.42
C GLU A 181 15.75 -9.73 31.05
N GLN A 182 16.64 -10.66 30.68
CA GLN A 182 17.29 -10.65 29.36
C GLN A 182 16.30 -10.86 28.23
N TYR A 183 15.41 -11.84 28.36
CA TYR A 183 14.32 -12.04 27.39
C TYR A 183 13.35 -10.87 27.35
N GLU A 184 13.08 -10.23 28.50
CA GLU A 184 12.26 -9.02 28.52
C GLU A 184 12.91 -7.85 27.78
N ALA A 185 14.22 -7.67 27.92
CA ALA A 185 14.97 -6.67 27.17
C ALA A 185 14.94 -6.98 25.66
N SER A 186 15.27 -8.20 25.26
CA SER A 186 15.21 -8.65 23.86
C SER A 186 13.83 -8.46 23.23
N ALA A 187 12.76 -8.79 23.96
CA ALA A 187 11.40 -8.56 23.50
C ALA A 187 11.05 -7.09 23.31
N ARG A 188 11.62 -6.18 24.12
CA ARG A 188 11.45 -4.73 23.95
C ARG A 188 12.19 -4.26 22.70
N ASP A 189 13.44 -4.69 22.51
CA ASP A 189 14.26 -4.33 21.36
C ASP A 189 13.55 -4.73 20.05
N HIS A 190 13.00 -5.94 19.96
CA HIS A 190 12.24 -6.39 18.81
C HIS A 190 10.93 -5.60 18.57
N ARG A 191 10.28 -5.10 19.63
CA ARG A 191 9.12 -4.22 19.48
C ARG A 191 9.51 -2.83 19.03
N GLU A 192 10.67 -2.33 19.43
CA GLU A 192 11.22 -1.06 18.98
C GLU A 192 11.61 -1.15 17.50
N GLU A 193 12.31 -2.22 17.09
CA GLU A 193 12.62 -2.53 15.68
C GLU A 193 11.34 -2.59 14.83
N ALA A 194 10.28 -3.25 15.32
CA ALA A 194 8.99 -3.28 14.64
C ALA A 194 8.31 -1.90 14.54
N ARG A 195 8.60 -0.96 15.44
CA ARG A 195 8.06 0.41 15.37
C ARG A 195 8.84 1.28 14.41
N GLU A 196 10.17 1.11 14.35
CA GLU A 196 11.04 1.84 13.41
C GLU A 196 10.78 1.41 11.96
N ALA A 197 10.50 0.13 11.72
CA ALA A 197 10.19 -0.38 10.39
C ALA A 197 8.77 -0.04 9.90
N GLN A 198 7.90 0.53 10.74
CA GLN A 198 6.60 1.02 10.28
C GLN A 198 6.75 2.41 9.64
N PRO A 199 6.27 2.59 8.39
CA PRO A 199 6.24 3.93 7.78
C PRO A 199 5.33 4.84 8.62
N ASN A 200 5.70 6.12 8.73
CA ASN A 200 4.91 7.11 9.45
C ASN A 200 3.46 7.09 8.95
N PRO A 201 2.45 6.95 9.83
CA PRO A 201 1.04 6.84 9.41
C PRO A 201 0.57 8.07 8.62
N SER A 202 1.22 9.22 8.78
CA SER A 202 0.96 10.44 8.01
C SER A 202 1.37 10.36 6.53
N GLU A 203 2.35 9.54 6.17
CA GLU A 203 2.76 9.33 4.77
C GLU A 203 1.89 8.26 4.09
N ALA A 204 1.51 7.21 4.82
CA ALA A 204 0.60 6.17 4.33
C ALA A 204 -0.82 6.72 4.00
N VAL A 205 -1.26 7.80 4.64
CA VAL A 205 -2.54 8.48 4.34
C VAL A 205 -2.44 9.39 3.10
N ARG A 206 -1.23 9.87 2.73
CA ARG A 206 -1.04 10.76 1.57
C ARG A 206 -0.88 10.00 0.24
N LYS A 207 -0.33 8.79 0.27
CA LYS A 207 -0.32 7.84 -0.85
C LYS A 207 -1.23 6.65 -0.50
N ALA A 208 -2.54 6.87 -0.46
CA ALA A 208 -3.48 5.77 -0.33
C ALA A 208 -3.37 4.88 -1.59
N PRO A 209 -3.14 3.57 -1.47
CA PRO A 209 -3.17 2.69 -2.63
C PRO A 209 -4.56 2.74 -3.27
N GLU A 210 -4.64 2.95 -4.58
CA GLU A 210 -5.91 3.03 -5.32
C GLU A 210 -6.72 1.71 -5.23
N GLU A 211 -6.02 0.59 -5.01
CA GLU A 211 -6.61 -0.70 -4.67
C GLU A 211 -6.13 -1.16 -3.31
N THR A 212 -7.06 -1.23 -2.34
CA THR A 212 -6.82 -2.00 -1.12
C THR A 212 -6.56 -3.45 -1.52
N PRO A 213 -5.42 -4.06 -1.14
CA PRO A 213 -5.25 -5.49 -1.36
C PRO A 213 -6.43 -6.20 -0.70
N GLU A 214 -7.16 -7.00 -1.48
CA GLU A 214 -8.23 -7.82 -0.94
C GLU A 214 -7.65 -8.54 0.27
N ALA A 215 -8.19 -8.23 1.45
CA ALA A 215 -7.86 -8.96 2.66
C ALA A 215 -8.15 -10.42 2.34
N GLN A 216 -7.10 -11.22 2.12
CA GLN A 216 -7.22 -12.66 2.19
C GLN A 216 -7.62 -12.92 3.63
N LEU A 217 -8.93 -12.96 3.85
CA LEU A 217 -9.52 -13.41 5.09
C LEU A 217 -8.75 -14.67 5.43
N PRO A 218 -8.08 -14.75 6.60
CA PRO A 218 -7.44 -15.99 7.00
C PRO A 218 -8.55 -17.02 6.84
N GLN A 219 -8.36 -18.00 5.97
CA GLN A 219 -9.34 -19.04 5.72
C GLN A 219 -9.57 -19.69 7.08
N ALA A 220 -10.55 -19.17 7.81
CA ALA A 220 -10.87 -19.54 9.16
C ALA A 220 -11.26 -20.98 9.01
N ARG A 221 -10.33 -21.86 9.40
CA ARG A 221 -10.35 -23.32 9.28
C ARG A 221 -11.78 -23.79 9.15
N ARG A 222 -12.26 -23.93 7.91
CA ARG A 222 -13.64 -24.32 7.61
C ARG A 222 -13.76 -25.84 7.75
N HIS A 223 -13.32 -26.33 8.91
CA HIS A 223 -13.51 -27.68 9.42
C HIS A 223 -13.77 -27.60 10.93
N VAL A 224 -14.61 -26.65 11.37
CA VAL A 224 -15.43 -26.93 12.55
C VAL A 224 -16.47 -27.93 12.10
N ARG A 225 -16.12 -29.21 12.26
CA ARG A 225 -17.05 -30.33 12.28
C ARG A 225 -18.17 -29.90 13.23
N GLY A 226 -19.35 -29.57 12.70
CA GLY A 226 -20.53 -29.26 13.51
C GLY A 226 -20.75 -30.35 14.56
N PRO A 227 -21.44 -30.07 15.68
CA PRO A 227 -21.40 -30.84 16.92
C PRO A 227 -21.65 -32.34 16.67
N GLY A 228 -20.55 -33.03 16.40
CA GLY A 228 -20.54 -34.42 15.99
C GLY A 228 -20.69 -35.23 17.25
N LYS A 229 -21.84 -35.89 17.40
CA LYS A 229 -22.12 -36.90 18.42
C LYS A 229 -20.86 -37.72 18.70
N VAL A 230 -20.18 -37.42 19.81
CA VAL A 230 -19.01 -38.17 20.25
C VAL A 230 -19.53 -39.55 20.67
N ARG A 231 -19.22 -40.56 19.87
CA ARG A 231 -19.50 -41.96 20.18
C ARG A 231 -18.28 -42.49 20.94
N ASN A 232 -18.51 -43.10 22.10
CA ASN A 232 -17.46 -43.86 22.77
C ASN A 232 -17.10 -45.12 21.96
N ASN A 233 -16.02 -45.83 22.31
CA ASN A 233 -15.59 -47.08 21.65
C ASN A 233 -16.63 -48.22 21.66
N LYS A 234 -17.80 -48.00 22.28
CA LYS A 234 -18.96 -48.91 22.29
C LYS A 234 -20.17 -48.37 21.50
N GLY A 235 -19.98 -47.33 20.68
CA GLY A 235 -20.99 -46.80 19.76
C GLY A 235 -22.13 -45.99 20.39
N LYS A 236 -22.09 -45.72 21.71
CA LYS A 236 -23.14 -44.94 22.38
C LYS A 236 -22.86 -43.44 22.30
N VAL A 237 -23.89 -42.68 21.93
CA VAL A 237 -23.85 -41.21 21.80
C VAL A 237 -23.85 -40.58 23.19
N VAL A 238 -22.75 -39.91 23.55
CA VAL A 238 -22.66 -39.12 24.78
C VAL A 238 -23.22 -37.73 24.49
N LYS A 239 -24.21 -37.28 25.28
CA LYS A 239 -24.69 -35.90 25.20
C LYS A 239 -23.60 -34.97 25.77
N PRO A 240 -23.27 -33.85 25.10
CA PRO A 240 -22.31 -32.90 25.63
C PRO A 240 -22.86 -32.27 26.92
N ASN A 241 -22.03 -32.22 27.96
CA ASN A 241 -22.35 -31.55 29.23
C ASN A 241 -22.45 -30.05 28.97
N ARG A 242 -23.63 -29.47 29.26
CA ARG A 242 -23.99 -28.07 29.02
C ARG A 242 -23.43 -27.09 30.07
N ALA A 243 -22.38 -27.48 30.79
CA ALA A 243 -21.85 -26.76 31.95
C ALA A 243 -20.57 -25.98 31.64
N SER A 244 -20.20 -25.83 30.36
CA SER A 244 -18.97 -25.15 29.93
C SER A 244 -19.21 -24.09 28.86
N GLU A 245 -20.41 -23.53 28.78
CA GLU A 245 -20.64 -22.28 28.03
C GLU A 245 -20.33 -21.12 29.00
N PRO A 246 -19.36 -20.23 28.70
CA PRO A 246 -19.19 -19.01 29.47
C PRO A 246 -20.38 -18.08 29.21
N ASP A 247 -21.05 -17.64 30.27
CA ASP A 247 -22.09 -16.62 30.21
C ASP A 247 -21.48 -15.33 29.63
N LEU A 248 -21.74 -15.09 28.35
CA LEU A 248 -21.50 -13.82 27.67
C LEU A 248 -22.79 -13.00 27.80
N GLU A 249 -23.01 -12.41 28.98
CA GLU A 249 -23.90 -11.26 29.12
C GLU A 249 -23.06 -9.98 29.07
N LEU A 250 -23.32 -9.18 28.03
CA LEU A 250 -22.88 -7.79 27.84
C LEU A 250 -23.73 -6.85 28.68
#